data_AF-A0A2D7A0A7-F1
#
_entry.id   AF-A0A2D7A0A7-F1
#
_cell.length_a   1.000
_cell.length_b   1.000
_cell.length_c   1.000
_cell.angle_alpha   90.00
_cell.angle_beta   90.00
_cell.angle_gamma   90.00
#
_symmetry.space_group_name_H-M   'P 1'
#
loop_
_entity.id
_entity.type
_entity.pdbx_description
1 polymer ?
#
loop_
_entity_poly.entity_id
_entity_poly.type
_entity_poly.pdbx_seq_one_letter_code
_entity_poly.pdbx_strand_id
1 'polypeptide(L)'
;MTLHIHTEIVSEFQQNARVVIDDTSQKVMIIDPGAEVEKLLELSDPSINTIESIYLTHCHIDHCGGTAELLDLIKKQNLPTPTLYYHSKDYPIA
;
A
#
# COMPACT_ATOMS: atom_id res chain seq x y z
N MET A 1 7.52 2.38 20.81
CA MET A 1 7.66 2.34 19.35
C MET A 1 7.69 0.88 18.93
N THR A 2 6.52 0.39 18.54
CA THR A 2 6.31 -0.96 18.03
C THR A 2 5.81 -0.82 16.59
N LEU A 3 6.37 -1.61 15.68
CA LEU A 3 5.86 -1.70 14.32
C LEU A 3 4.98 -2.96 14.22
N HIS A 4 3.72 -2.76 13.84
CA HIS A 4 2.81 -3.84 13.50
C HIS A 4 2.92 -4.10 12.01
N ILE A 5 3.26 -5.33 11.62
CA ILE A 5 3.42 -5.73 10.23
C ILE A 5 2.36 -6.78 9.90
N HIS A 6 1.44 -6.43 9.02
CA HIS A 6 0.48 -7.35 8.43
C HIS A 6 1.00 -7.80 7.08
N THR A 7 0.86 -9.10 6.78
CA THR A 7 1.17 -9.66 5.47
C THR A 7 -0.10 -10.24 4.89
N GLU A 8 -0.48 -9.76 3.72
CA GLU A 8 -1.63 -10.27 2.98
C GLU A 8 -1.17 -10.88 1.67
N ILE A 9 -1.70 -12.07 1.39
CA ILE A 9 -1.52 -12.71 0.10
C ILE A 9 -2.57 -12.10 -0.83
N VAL A 10 -2.12 -11.46 -1.89
CA VAL A 10 -2.96 -10.79 -2.88
C VAL A 10 -2.70 -11.33 -4.28
N SER A 11 -3.67 -11.13 -5.16
CA SER A 11 -3.65 -11.50 -6.58
C SER A 11 -3.61 -13.01 -6.82
N GLU A 12 -3.90 -13.40 -8.07
CA GLU A 12 -3.74 -14.79 -8.53
C GLU A 12 -2.27 -15.27 -8.54
N PHE A 13 -1.30 -14.36 -8.43
CA PHE A 13 0.11 -14.68 -8.32
C PHE A 13 0.55 -15.03 -6.88
N GLN A 14 -0.35 -14.88 -5.89
CA GLN A 14 -0.09 -15.16 -4.48
C GLN A 14 1.13 -14.41 -3.91
N GLN A 15 1.27 -13.14 -4.30
CA GLN A 15 2.35 -12.29 -3.78
C GLN A 15 1.98 -11.70 -2.42
N ASN A 16 3.00 -11.33 -1.63
CA ASN A 16 2.84 -10.79 -0.29
C ASN A 16 2.87 -9.25 -0.28
N ALA A 17 1.69 -8.64 -0.18
CA ALA A 17 1.55 -7.24 0.18
C ALA A 17 1.76 -7.07 1.69
N ARG A 18 2.29 -5.92 2.11
CA ARG A 18 2.47 -5.61 3.54
C ARG A 18 1.86 -4.29 3.92
N VAL A 19 1.23 -4.27 5.09
CA VAL A 19 0.77 -3.05 5.77
C VAL A 19 1.57 -2.92 7.05
N VAL A 20 2.38 -1.87 7.13
CA VAL A 20 3.24 -1.58 8.28
C VAL A 20 2.70 -0.37 9.01
N ILE A 21 2.38 -0.53 10.30
CA ILE A 21 1.77 0.49 11.14
C ILE A 21 2.70 0.81 12.31
N ASP A 22 3.03 2.09 12.50
CA ASP A 22 3.72 2.57 13.69
C ASP A 22 2.71 2.95 14.77
N ASP A 23 2.74 2.25 15.91
CA ASP A 23 1.83 2.45 17.05
C ASP A 23 1.91 3.84 17.67
N THR A 24 3.05 4.52 17.49
CA THR A 24 3.32 5.79 18.15
C THR A 24 2.88 6.97 17.29
N SER A 25 3.17 6.92 15.98
CA SER A 25 2.83 8.01 15.06
C SER A 25 1.52 7.80 14.29
N GLN A 26 0.92 6.60 14.36
CA GLN A 26 -0.26 6.18 13.60
C GLN A 26 -0.07 6.31 12.08
N LYS A 27 1.17 6.20 11.61
CA LYS A 27 1.50 6.25 10.20
C LYS A 27 1.56 4.85 9.61
N VAL A 28 1.09 4.73 8.38
CA VAL A 28 1.04 3.48 7.63
C VAL A 28 1.89 3.57 6.37
N MET A 29 2.65 2.51 6.15
CA MET A 29 3.32 2.20 4.90
C MET A 29 2.66 0.96 4.28
N ILE A 30 2.27 1.05 3.01
CA ILE A 30 1.82 -0.09 2.21
C ILE A 30 2.95 -0.48 1.26
N ILE A 31 3.31 -1.76 1.20
CA ILE A 31 4.38 -2.27 0.34
C ILE A 31 3.78 -3.28 -0.65
N ASP A 32 4.09 -3.09 -1.94
CA ASP A 32 3.69 -3.95 -3.06
C ASP A 32 2.18 -4.26 -3.09
N PRO A 33 1.32 -3.24 -3.31
CA PRO A 33 -0.13 -3.39 -3.16
C PRO A 33 -0.74 -4.42 -4.11
N GLY A 34 -0.16 -4.66 -5.29
CA GLY A 34 -0.50 -5.77 -6.18
C GLY A 34 -1.93 -5.82 -6.72
N ALA A 35 -2.88 -6.30 -5.91
CA ALA A 35 -4.30 -6.38 -6.21
C ALA A 35 -5.10 -6.38 -4.89
N GLU A 36 -6.43 -6.45 -4.95
CA GLU A 36 -7.31 -6.59 -3.78
C GLU A 36 -7.09 -5.48 -2.73
N VAL A 37 -6.90 -4.26 -3.23
CA VAL A 37 -6.39 -3.12 -2.46
C VAL A 37 -7.37 -2.60 -1.40
N GLU A 38 -8.65 -2.94 -1.50
CA GLU A 38 -9.64 -2.71 -0.44
C GLU A 38 -9.23 -3.41 0.86
N LYS A 39 -8.71 -4.65 0.78
CA LYS A 39 -8.26 -5.39 1.98
C LYS A 39 -7.09 -4.69 2.66
N LEU A 40 -6.15 -4.17 1.86
CA LEU A 40 -5.00 -3.43 2.36
C LEU A 40 -5.41 -2.12 3.01
N LEU A 41 -6.38 -1.43 2.42
CA LEU A 41 -6.96 -0.21 2.98
C LEU A 41 -7.70 -0.51 4.29
N GLU A 42 -8.48 -1.58 4.38
CA GLU A 42 -9.13 -2.00 5.62
C GLU A 42 -8.12 -2.31 6.73
N LEU A 43 -7.05 -3.05 6.42
CA LEU A 43 -5.98 -3.38 7.37
C LEU A 43 -5.20 -2.17 7.86
N SER A 44 -5.15 -1.10 7.05
CA SER A 44 -4.51 0.16 7.46
C SER A 44 -5.29 0.90 8.55
N ASP A 45 -6.57 0.58 8.76
CA ASP A 45 -7.51 1.29 9.63
C ASP A 45 -7.44 2.83 9.45
N PRO A 46 -7.91 3.35 8.30
CA PRO A 46 -7.79 4.75 7.94
C PRO A 46 -8.65 5.67 8.82
N SER A 47 -9.47 5.11 9.73
CA SER A 47 -10.25 5.88 10.69
C SER A 47 -9.39 6.48 11.80
N ILE A 48 -8.23 5.87 12.08
CA ILE A 48 -7.30 6.30 13.12
C ILE A 48 -5.87 6.46 12.62
N ASN A 49 -5.50 5.83 11.50
CA ASN A 49 -4.17 5.89 10.94
C ASN A 49 -4.11 6.67 9.63
N THR A 50 -2.93 7.17 9.30
CA THR A 50 -2.67 7.88 8.03
C THR A 50 -1.76 7.04 7.14
N ILE A 51 -2.22 6.69 5.95
CA ILE A 51 -1.37 6.10 4.90
C ILE A 51 -0.43 7.20 4.40
N GLU A 52 0.81 7.20 4.91
CA GLU A 52 1.82 8.20 4.54
C GLU A 52 2.48 7.83 3.22
N SER A 53 2.66 6.54 2.97
CA SER A 53 3.49 6.08 1.87
C SER A 53 3.08 4.73 1.29
N ILE A 54 3.32 4.59 -0.01
CA ILE A 54 3.24 3.35 -0.75
C ILE A 54 4.64 3.07 -1.32
N TYR A 55 5.17 1.87 -1.12
CA TYR A 55 6.47 1.45 -1.64
C TYR A 55 6.30 0.30 -2.62
N LEU A 56 6.97 0.40 -3.76
CA LEU A 56 7.15 -0.69 -4.69
C LEU A 56 8.59 -1.18 -4.57
N THR A 57 8.76 -2.46 -4.23
CA THR A 57 10.07 -3.12 -4.22
C THR A 57 10.64 -3.20 -5.63
N HIS A 58 9.75 -3.41 -6.61
CA HIS A 58 9.97 -3.36 -8.05
C HIS A 58 8.62 -3.24 -8.78
N CYS A 59 8.62 -2.87 -10.06
CA CYS A 59 7.38 -2.60 -10.82
C CYS A 59 6.93 -3.77 -11.72
N HIS A 60 6.90 -4.99 -11.21
CA HIS A 60 6.19 -6.08 -11.90
C HIS A 60 4.68 -5.98 -11.64
N ILE A 61 3.89 -6.49 -12.60
CA ILE A 61 2.43 -6.35 -12.62
C ILE A 61 1.76 -6.88 -11.35
N ASP A 62 2.26 -7.97 -10.81
CA ASP A 62 1.77 -8.61 -9.59
C ASP A 62 2.06 -7.78 -8.32
N HIS A 63 3.11 -6.95 -8.34
CA HIS A 63 3.48 -6.08 -7.21
C HIS A 63 2.90 -4.67 -7.31
N CYS A 64 2.88 -4.07 -8.51
CA CYS A 64 2.47 -2.68 -8.70
C CYS A 64 1.04 -2.51 -9.24
N GLY A 65 0.39 -3.57 -9.71
CA GLY A 65 -0.88 -3.51 -10.48
C GLY A 65 -1.98 -2.69 -9.79
N GLY A 66 -2.16 -2.87 -8.48
CA GLY A 66 -3.20 -2.22 -7.68
C GLY A 66 -2.86 -0.81 -7.22
N THR A 67 -1.67 -0.28 -7.55
CA THR A 67 -1.22 1.02 -7.04
C THR A 67 -2.17 2.15 -7.45
N ALA A 68 -2.59 2.17 -8.72
CA ALA A 68 -3.51 3.19 -9.23
C ALA A 68 -4.90 3.09 -8.57
N GLU A 69 -5.41 1.86 -8.44
CA GLU A 69 -6.70 1.58 -7.78
C GLU A 69 -6.68 2.00 -6.32
N LEU A 70 -5.60 1.70 -5.58
CA LEU A 70 -5.42 2.10 -4.19
C LEU A 70 -5.43 3.62 -4.03
N LEU A 71 -4.70 4.35 -4.89
CA LEU A 71 -4.68 5.81 -4.88
C LEU A 71 -6.07 6.39 -5.16
N ASP A 72 -6.82 5.80 -6.10
CA ASP A 72 -8.19 6.20 -6.41
C ASP A 72 -9.14 5.95 -5.22
N LEU A 73 -9.01 4.82 -4.52
CA LEU A 73 -9.79 4.52 -3.32
C LEU A 73 -9.51 5.53 -2.20
N ILE A 74 -8.23 5.80 -1.92
CA ILE A 74 -7.80 6.80 -0.93
C ILE A 74 -8.43 8.17 -1.25
N LYS A 75 -8.38 8.58 -2.53
CA LYS A 75 -8.96 9.84 -2.98
C LYS A 75 -10.49 9.85 -2.85
N LYS A 76 -11.18 8.77 -3.21
CA LYS A 76 -12.65 8.63 -3.06
C LYS A 76 -13.09 8.72 -1.59
N GLN A 77 -12.26 8.26 -0.67
CA GLN A 77 -12.50 8.38 0.78
C GLN A 77 -12.08 9.73 1.36
N ASN A 78 -11.66 10.69 0.54
CA ASN A 78 -11.14 12.00 0.97
C ASN A 78 -9.97 11.91 1.97
N LEU A 79 -9.17 10.84 1.88
CA LEU A 79 -7.97 10.67 2.69
C LEU A 79 -6.79 11.42 2.07
N PRO A 80 -5.77 11.81 2.88
CA PRO A 80 -4.53 12.39 2.36
C PRO A 80 -3.87 11.49 1.32
N THR A 81 -3.38 12.08 0.22
CA THR A 81 -2.67 11.33 -0.81
C THR A 81 -1.29 10.90 -0.30
N PRO A 82 -0.97 9.59 -0.28
CA PRO A 82 0.34 9.10 0.16
C PRO A 82 1.43 9.41 -0.85
N THR A 83 2.68 9.42 -0.38
CA THR A 83 3.85 9.47 -1.28
C THR A 83 4.11 8.09 -1.87
N LEU A 84 4.19 8.00 -3.19
CA LEU A 84 4.55 6.77 -3.89
C LEU A 84 6.07 6.71 -4.10
N TYR A 85 6.72 5.67 -3.56
CA TYR A 85 8.14 5.39 -3.70
C TYR A 85 8.36 4.17 -4.58
N TYR A 86 9.24 4.30 -5.57
CA TYR A 86 9.68 3.23 -6.46
C TYR A 86 11.08 3.55 -6.98
N HIS A 87 11.80 2.55 -7.47
CA HIS A 87 13.13 2.76 -8.00
C HIS A 87 13.06 3.51 -9.34
N SER A 88 13.91 4.52 -9.56
CA SER A 88 13.84 5.39 -10.75
C SER A 88 14.08 4.71 -12.10
N LYS A 89 14.64 3.50 -12.09
CA LYS A 89 14.80 2.65 -13.28
C LYS A 89 13.59 1.75 -13.54
N ASP A 90 12.70 1.61 -12.57
CA ASP A 90 11.49 0.85 -12.70
C ASP A 90 10.39 1.82 -13.14
N TYR A 91 9.91 1.66 -14.37
CA TYR A 91 8.73 2.39 -14.81
C TYR A 91 7.52 1.59 -14.36
N PRO A 92 6.64 2.11 -13.47
CA PRO A 92 5.34 1.50 -13.26
C PRO A 92 4.67 1.46 -14.63
N ILE A 93 4.39 0.25 -15.10
CA ILE A 93 3.77 0.02 -16.40
C ILE A 93 2.38 0.63 -16.28
N ALA A 94 2.23 1.82 -16.86
CA ALA A 94 0.98 2.59 -16.92
C ALA A 94 0.00 1.94 -17.90
#